data_AF-A0A5C6RPI9-F1
#
_entry.id   AF-A0A5C6RPI9-F1
#
_cell.length_a   1.000
_cell.length_b   1.000
_cell.length_c   1.000
_cell.angle_alpha   90.00
_cell.angle_beta   90.00
_cell.angle_gamma   90.00
#
_symmetry.space_group_name_H-M   'P 1'
#
loop_
_entity.id
_entity.type
_entity.pdbx_description
1 polymer ?
#
loop_
_entity_poly.entity_id
_entity_poly.type
_entity_poly.pdbx_seq_one_letter_code
_entity_poly.pdbx_strand_id
1 'polypeptide(L)'
;MTLTKKLSFSFLAAIALASCSTEVALESEWKDIPVVYAFLSVQDTAHYVRVQKAFLEPGGDAVQIAQIADSIYYGPGDITVSLENSTTGDSYVLERVDGNQEGYPKQEGAFANDPNILYKLPAGQAVLSGGDEVALRIDRGDNLPPVTAQTIVLNEIDSVSSSPSNQISQWRYPQLRAVAWRPGLEAQIFDVRFVINYRESTPENPTQFTKKTLEWVVAKEVERTDADAERLKIDIQGQSFYAFLGGALPPSQGEIRIFDNMDLYITGSGQELLDFVRVAQANTGITSAQSIPTYTNLDGGLGVFTSRYQLKRIGFRITGEARDSLVNGIFTRSLNFR
;
A
#
# COMPACT_ATOMS: atom_id res chain seq x y z
N MET A 1 -73.59 -20.89 -48.59
CA MET A 1 -74.28 -20.85 -47.29
C MET A 1 -73.36 -21.52 -46.27
N THR A 2 -72.73 -20.72 -45.40
CA THR A 2 -72.16 -21.04 -44.05
C THR A 2 -71.36 -22.35 -43.92
N LEU A 3 -70.02 -22.38 -43.88
CA LEU A 3 -69.06 -21.81 -42.92
C LEU A 3 -69.46 -22.00 -41.44
N THR A 4 -68.88 -22.99 -40.75
CA THR A 4 -68.64 -22.92 -39.30
C THR A 4 -67.43 -23.74 -38.88
N LYS A 5 -66.40 -22.98 -38.50
CA LYS A 5 -65.19 -23.33 -37.73
C LYS A 5 -65.50 -24.24 -36.54
N LYS A 6 -64.79 -25.36 -36.43
CA LYS A 6 -64.39 -25.96 -35.14
C LYS A 6 -62.94 -26.42 -35.24
N LEU A 7 -62.05 -25.44 -35.41
CA LEU A 7 -60.62 -25.60 -35.27
C LEU A 7 -60.17 -24.79 -34.06
N SER A 8 -59.27 -25.37 -33.27
CA SER A 8 -58.44 -24.70 -32.27
C SER A 8 -59.13 -24.21 -30.99
N PHE A 9 -59.24 -25.09 -29.99
CA PHE A 9 -59.18 -24.64 -28.59
C PHE A 9 -58.50 -25.63 -27.62
N SER A 10 -57.70 -26.59 -28.12
CA SER A 10 -57.04 -27.58 -27.25
C SER A 10 -55.51 -27.64 -27.39
N PHE A 11 -54.89 -26.75 -28.16
CA PHE A 11 -53.43 -26.65 -28.28
C PHE A 11 -52.84 -25.42 -27.55
N LEU A 12 -53.70 -24.57 -26.96
CA LEU A 12 -53.27 -23.36 -26.25
C LEU A 12 -53.13 -23.54 -24.74
N ALA A 13 -53.56 -24.68 -24.19
CA ALA A 13 -53.47 -24.98 -22.75
C ALA A 13 -52.18 -25.70 -22.33
N ALA A 14 -51.40 -26.23 -23.28
CA ALA A 14 -50.17 -26.99 -22.99
C ALA A 14 -48.89 -26.12 -22.98
N ILE A 15 -48.96 -24.86 -23.41
CA ILE A 15 -47.80 -23.95 -23.47
C ILE A 15 -47.69 -23.09 -22.20
N ALA A 16 -48.71 -23.06 -21.34
CA ALA A 16 -48.74 -22.25 -20.12
C ALA A 16 -47.97 -22.85 -18.92
N LEU A 17 -47.34 -24.03 -19.06
CA LEU A 17 -46.58 -24.69 -17.99
C LEU A 17 -45.07 -24.74 -18.21
N ALA A 18 -44.56 -24.12 -19.28
CA ALA A 18 -43.14 -23.85 -19.42
C ALA A 18 -42.76 -22.62 -18.57
N SER A 19 -42.84 -22.78 -17.24
CA SER A 19 -42.19 -21.87 -16.32
C SER A 19 -40.69 -22.10 -16.47
N CYS A 20 -40.05 -21.30 -17.32
CA CYS A 20 -38.60 -21.14 -17.26
C CYS A 20 -38.30 -20.56 -15.88
N SER A 21 -37.70 -21.36 -14.99
CA SER A 21 -37.16 -20.85 -13.73
C SER A 21 -36.04 -19.87 -14.09
N THR A 22 -36.32 -18.58 -14.07
CA THR A 22 -35.30 -17.54 -14.04
C THR A 22 -34.81 -17.39 -12.62
N GLU A 23 -34.30 -18.48 -12.03
CA GLU A 23 -33.44 -18.36 -10.86
C GLU A 23 -32.09 -17.91 -11.37
N VAL A 24 -31.93 -16.58 -11.45
CA VAL A 24 -30.61 -15.98 -11.55
C VAL A 24 -29.94 -16.33 -10.22
N ALA A 25 -29.04 -17.31 -10.24
CA ALA A 25 -28.11 -17.51 -9.15
C ALA A 25 -27.34 -16.19 -8.99
N LEU A 26 -27.70 -15.41 -7.98
CA LEU A 26 -27.04 -14.15 -7.64
C LEU A 26 -25.58 -14.37 -7.25
N GLU A 27 -25.20 -15.62 -6.99
CA GLU A 27 -23.90 -16.03 -6.50
C GLU A 27 -23.31 -17.16 -7.35
N SER A 28 -22.01 -17.07 -7.63
CA SER A 28 -21.26 -18.11 -8.32
C SER A 28 -20.90 -19.26 -7.37
N GLU A 29 -20.63 -20.45 -7.92
CA GLU A 29 -19.99 -21.53 -7.15
C GLU A 29 -18.72 -21.02 -6.45
N TRP A 30 -18.48 -21.51 -5.22
CA TRP A 30 -17.28 -21.17 -4.45
C TRP A 30 -16.02 -21.43 -5.28
N LYS A 31 -15.10 -20.47 -5.28
CA LYS A 31 -13.80 -20.58 -5.94
C LYS A 31 -12.71 -20.28 -4.93
N ASP A 32 -11.73 -21.18 -4.87
CA ASP A 32 -10.46 -20.91 -4.21
C ASP A 32 -9.71 -19.84 -5.03
N ILE A 33 -9.71 -18.60 -4.55
CA ILE A 33 -8.99 -17.47 -5.15
C ILE A 33 -8.11 -16.85 -4.07
N PRO A 34 -6.79 -17.05 -4.12
CA PRO A 34 -5.86 -16.40 -3.20
C PRO A 34 -5.83 -14.89 -3.43
N VAL A 35 -5.79 -14.13 -2.34
CA VAL A 35 -5.54 -12.69 -2.31
C VAL A 35 -4.19 -12.46 -1.67
N VAL A 36 -3.27 -11.84 -2.40
CA VAL A 36 -1.86 -11.75 -2.04
C VAL A 36 -1.37 -10.31 -2.02
N TYR A 37 -0.66 -9.96 -0.96
CA TYR A 37 0.10 -8.71 -0.90
C TYR A 37 1.50 -8.97 -0.38
N ALA A 38 2.50 -8.57 -1.17
CA ALA A 38 3.90 -8.75 -0.83
C ALA A 38 4.79 -7.70 -1.52
N PHE A 39 5.69 -7.11 -0.73
CA PHE A 39 6.59 -6.03 -1.16
C PHE A 39 8.01 -6.41 -0.75
N LEU A 40 8.79 -7.00 -1.66
CA LEU A 40 10.17 -7.39 -1.38
C LEU A 40 11.07 -6.17 -1.23
N SER A 41 11.99 -6.19 -0.28
CA SER A 41 13.00 -5.14 -0.14
C SER A 41 14.30 -5.69 0.41
N VAL A 42 15.42 -5.42 -0.25
CA VAL A 42 16.76 -5.78 0.23
C VAL A 42 17.14 -5.08 1.54
N GLN A 43 16.35 -4.08 1.97
CA GLN A 43 16.55 -3.34 3.21
C GLN A 43 15.82 -3.99 4.42
N ASP A 44 14.95 -4.96 4.18
CA ASP A 44 14.17 -5.61 5.23
C ASP A 44 14.96 -6.76 5.88
N THR A 45 14.75 -6.99 7.18
CA THR A 45 15.40 -8.10 7.90
C THR A 45 14.69 -9.45 7.69
N ALA A 46 13.46 -9.42 7.18
CA ALA A 46 12.69 -10.56 6.72
C ALA A 46 11.67 -10.10 5.68
N HIS A 47 11.36 -10.97 4.72
CA HIS A 47 10.30 -10.76 3.74
C HIS A 47 9.02 -11.42 4.22
N TYR A 48 7.90 -10.74 4.06
CA TYR A 48 6.58 -11.24 4.42
C TYR A 48 5.67 -11.25 3.20
N VAL A 49 4.97 -12.35 3.01
CA VAL A 49 3.91 -12.51 2.04
C VAL A 49 2.61 -12.73 2.80
N ARG A 50 1.63 -11.84 2.60
CA ARG A 50 0.28 -12.05 3.10
C ARG A 50 -0.49 -12.83 2.04
N VAL A 51 -1.03 -13.99 2.41
CA VAL A 51 -1.89 -14.81 1.55
C VAL A 51 -3.20 -15.07 2.27
N GLN A 52 -4.30 -14.69 1.64
CA GLN A 52 -5.66 -14.81 2.16
C GLN A 52 -6.57 -15.47 1.13
N LYS A 53 -7.77 -15.88 1.54
CA LYS A 53 -8.82 -16.41 0.67
C LYS A 53 -9.81 -15.30 0.34
N ALA A 54 -10.19 -15.18 -0.93
CA ALA A 54 -11.44 -14.51 -1.25
C ALA A 54 -12.59 -15.33 -0.67
N PHE A 55 -13.52 -14.69 0.03
CA PHE A 55 -14.72 -15.34 0.55
C PHE A 55 -15.97 -14.65 -0.01
N LEU A 56 -16.92 -15.49 -0.41
CA LEU A 56 -18.31 -15.13 -0.68
C LEU A 56 -19.10 -16.40 -0.38
N GLU A 57 -19.79 -16.46 0.76
CA GLU A 57 -20.67 -17.59 1.05
C GLU A 57 -22.09 -17.28 0.59
N PRO A 58 -22.72 -18.18 -0.18
CA PRO A 58 -24.12 -18.08 -0.55
C PRO A 58 -25.05 -17.85 0.64
N GLY A 59 -25.68 -16.68 0.70
CA GLY A 59 -26.63 -16.31 1.76
C GLY A 59 -26.02 -16.00 3.13
N GLY A 60 -24.68 -15.87 3.22
CA GLY A 60 -23.97 -15.49 4.44
C GLY A 60 -23.80 -13.97 4.58
N ASP A 61 -23.72 -13.48 5.82
CA ASP A 61 -23.37 -12.08 6.08
C ASP A 61 -21.84 -11.91 5.97
N ALA A 62 -21.38 -11.28 4.89
CA ALA A 62 -19.97 -11.05 4.63
C ALA A 62 -19.24 -10.32 5.77
N VAL A 63 -19.94 -9.48 6.54
CA VAL A 63 -19.35 -8.77 7.70
C VAL A 63 -19.10 -9.76 8.85
N GLN A 64 -20.00 -10.72 9.05
CA GLN A 64 -19.83 -11.76 10.07
C GLN A 64 -18.77 -12.76 9.66
N ILE A 65 -18.75 -13.18 8.39
CA ILE A 65 -17.74 -14.12 7.86
C ILE A 65 -16.35 -13.50 7.90
N ALA A 66 -16.23 -12.19 7.63
CA ALA A 66 -14.98 -11.47 7.76
C ALA A 66 -14.41 -11.53 9.20
N GLN A 67 -15.22 -11.78 10.23
CA GLN A 67 -14.75 -11.95 11.60
C GLN A 67 -14.25 -13.39 11.90
N ILE A 68 -14.44 -14.33 10.97
CA ILE A 68 -14.00 -15.73 11.11
C ILE A 68 -12.64 -15.87 10.43
N ALA A 69 -11.58 -16.05 11.21
CA ALA A 69 -10.22 -16.16 10.70
C ALA A 69 -10.04 -17.33 9.70
N ASP A 70 -10.70 -18.46 9.95
CA ASP A 70 -10.65 -19.63 9.07
C ASP A 70 -11.28 -19.37 7.70
N SER A 71 -12.17 -18.38 7.57
CA SER A 71 -12.71 -17.96 6.28
C SER A 71 -11.71 -17.09 5.48
N ILE A 72 -10.74 -16.48 6.17
CA ILE A 72 -9.76 -15.55 5.58
C ILE A 72 -8.43 -16.24 5.29
N TYR A 73 -7.99 -17.17 6.14
CA TYR A 73 -6.64 -17.73 6.09
C TYR A 73 -6.64 -19.20 5.70
N TYR A 74 -5.59 -19.62 5.00
CA TYR A 74 -5.31 -21.03 4.78
C TYR A 74 -4.82 -21.68 6.08
N GLY A 75 -5.25 -22.93 6.30
CA GLY A 75 -4.84 -23.75 7.43
C GLY A 75 -3.37 -24.18 7.33
N PRO A 76 -2.80 -24.71 8.43
CA PRO A 76 -1.45 -25.26 8.42
C PRO A 76 -1.34 -26.45 7.46
N GLY A 77 -0.50 -26.35 6.44
CA GLY A 77 -0.28 -27.41 5.45
C GLY A 77 -1.22 -27.37 4.24
N ASP A 78 -2.24 -26.51 4.22
CA ASP A 78 -3.15 -26.36 3.08
C ASP A 78 -2.44 -25.78 1.85
N ILE A 79 -1.47 -24.89 2.07
CA ILE A 79 -0.70 -24.26 1.00
C ILE A 79 0.79 -24.24 1.31
N THR A 80 1.60 -24.28 0.25
CA THR A 80 3.05 -24.01 0.30
C THR A 80 3.35 -22.71 -0.44
N VAL A 81 4.00 -21.77 0.23
CA VAL A 81 4.40 -20.48 -0.36
C VAL A 81 5.91 -20.47 -0.53
N SER A 82 6.39 -20.18 -1.73
CA SER A 82 7.82 -20.10 -2.03
C SER A 82 8.17 -18.86 -2.87
N LEU A 83 9.41 -18.37 -2.69
CA LEU A 83 10.04 -17.40 -3.56
C LEU A 83 11.13 -18.10 -4.37
N GLU A 84 11.09 -17.93 -5.68
CA GLU A 84 12.06 -18.49 -6.63
C GLU A 84 12.82 -17.32 -7.26
N ASN A 85 14.14 -17.26 -7.03
CA ASN A 85 15.01 -16.30 -7.69
C ASN A 85 15.37 -16.86 -9.07
N SER A 86 14.72 -16.36 -10.12
CA SER A 86 14.94 -16.79 -11.51
C SER A 86 16.33 -16.41 -12.01
N THR A 87 16.97 -15.40 -11.41
CA THR A 87 18.32 -14.96 -11.76
C THR A 87 19.39 -15.91 -11.23
N THR A 88 19.26 -16.38 -9.97
CA THR A 88 20.24 -17.28 -9.34
C THR A 88 19.87 -18.77 -9.46
N GLY A 89 18.59 -19.08 -9.66
CA GLY A 89 18.03 -20.42 -9.62
C GLY A 89 17.67 -20.93 -8.23
N ASP A 90 17.78 -20.10 -7.18
CA ASP A 90 17.48 -20.49 -5.81
C ASP A 90 15.97 -20.51 -5.53
N SER A 91 15.53 -21.40 -4.65
CA SER A 91 14.14 -21.49 -4.21
C SER A 91 14.04 -21.54 -2.69
N TYR A 92 13.16 -20.73 -2.13
CA TYR A 92 13.00 -20.52 -0.70
C TYR A 92 11.54 -20.75 -0.29
N VAL A 93 11.28 -21.76 0.54
CA VAL A 93 9.95 -21.99 1.12
C VAL A 93 9.77 -21.08 2.34
N LEU A 94 8.64 -20.39 2.41
CA LEU A 94 8.32 -19.45 3.48
C LEU A 94 7.66 -20.16 4.65
N GLU A 95 8.01 -19.72 5.86
CA GLU A 95 7.41 -20.22 7.11
C GLU A 95 6.10 -19.51 7.41
N ARG A 96 5.04 -20.27 7.71
CA ARG A 96 3.76 -19.70 8.16
C ARG A 96 3.91 -19.21 9.60
N VAL A 97 3.71 -17.92 9.82
CA VAL A 97 3.84 -17.25 11.13
C VAL A 97 2.60 -16.43 11.47
N ASP A 98 2.45 -16.08 12.74
CA ASP A 98 1.46 -15.11 13.19
C ASP A 98 2.11 -13.73 13.30
N GLY A 99 1.68 -12.81 12.43
CA GLY A 99 2.10 -11.42 12.37
C GLY A 99 1.88 -10.65 13.68
N ASN A 100 0.90 -11.06 14.50
CA ASN A 100 0.70 -10.47 15.83
C ASN A 100 1.93 -10.71 16.73
N GLN A 101 2.59 -11.85 16.59
CA GLN A 101 3.79 -12.23 17.33
C GLN A 101 5.08 -11.66 16.71
N GLU A 102 5.03 -11.29 15.43
CA GLU A 102 6.12 -10.63 14.70
C GLU A 102 6.13 -9.10 14.87
N GLY A 103 5.24 -8.54 15.70
CA GLY A 103 5.15 -7.10 15.93
C GLY A 103 4.35 -6.33 14.87
N TYR A 104 3.54 -7.04 14.09
CA TYR A 104 2.62 -6.48 13.10
C TYR A 104 1.16 -6.76 13.47
N PRO A 105 0.68 -6.30 14.65
CA PRO A 105 -0.72 -6.47 15.00
C PRO A 105 -1.62 -5.75 14.00
N LYS A 106 -2.75 -6.38 13.66
CA LYS A 106 -3.76 -5.72 12.83
C LYS A 106 -4.40 -4.56 13.59
N GLN A 107 -4.73 -3.51 12.85
CA GLN A 107 -5.63 -2.47 13.36
C GLN A 107 -7.04 -3.03 13.44
N GLU A 108 -7.79 -2.63 14.45
CA GLU A 108 -9.20 -3.03 14.60
C GLU A 108 -10.01 -2.64 13.35
N GLY A 109 -10.88 -3.54 12.92
CA GLY A 109 -11.71 -3.33 11.74
C GLY A 109 -12.68 -4.47 11.48
N ALA A 110 -13.24 -4.46 10.27
CA ALA A 110 -14.29 -5.39 9.85
C ALA A 110 -13.80 -6.83 9.60
N PHE A 111 -12.50 -7.10 9.69
CA PHE A 111 -11.93 -8.44 9.55
C PHE A 111 -11.36 -8.95 10.87
N ALA A 112 -11.29 -10.27 11.04
CA ALA A 112 -10.68 -10.93 12.19
C ALA A 112 -9.27 -10.37 12.46
N ASN A 113 -9.00 -9.93 13.69
CA ASN A 113 -7.70 -9.36 14.06
C ASN A 113 -6.69 -10.42 14.53
N ASP A 114 -7.18 -11.60 14.93
CA ASP A 114 -6.38 -12.71 15.43
C ASP A 114 -6.89 -14.04 14.85
N PRO A 115 -5.99 -14.92 14.37
CA PRO A 115 -4.57 -14.66 14.10
C PRO A 115 -4.35 -13.73 12.90
N ASN A 116 -3.16 -13.11 12.79
CA ASN A 116 -2.74 -12.38 11.59
C ASN A 116 -1.74 -13.22 10.78
N ILE A 117 -2.22 -14.15 9.96
CA ILE A 117 -1.30 -15.08 9.29
C ILE A 117 -0.50 -14.42 8.18
N LEU A 118 0.82 -14.65 8.20
CA LEU A 118 1.80 -14.24 7.20
C LEU A 118 2.71 -15.44 6.84
N TYR A 119 3.38 -15.35 5.70
CA TYR A 119 4.42 -16.28 5.28
C TYR A 119 5.75 -15.53 5.27
N LYS A 120 6.75 -16.03 6.00
CA LYS A 120 8.00 -15.32 6.33
C LYS A 120 9.21 -16.00 5.71
N LEU A 121 10.11 -15.18 5.16
CA LEU A 121 11.47 -15.58 4.77
C LEU A 121 12.47 -14.64 5.44
N PRO A 122 13.23 -15.08 6.46
CA PRO A 122 14.31 -14.29 7.04
C PRO A 122 15.34 -13.90 5.99
N ALA A 123 15.77 -12.63 5.97
CA ALA A 123 16.74 -12.16 4.96
C ALA A 123 18.08 -12.90 5.03
N GLY A 124 18.47 -13.43 6.20
CA GLY A 124 19.67 -14.26 6.32
C GLY A 124 19.57 -15.64 5.64
N GLN A 125 18.37 -16.07 5.24
CA GLN A 125 18.15 -17.31 4.50
C GLN A 125 18.01 -17.09 2.99
N ALA A 126 17.83 -15.84 2.55
CA ALA A 126 17.58 -15.49 1.17
C ALA A 126 18.66 -14.52 0.66
N VAL A 127 19.34 -14.90 -0.42
CA VAL A 127 20.27 -13.99 -1.08
C VAL A 127 19.51 -13.28 -2.21
N LEU A 128 18.88 -12.16 -1.90
CA LEU A 128 18.23 -11.28 -2.88
C LEU A 128 19.06 -10.02 -3.10
N SER A 129 19.30 -9.69 -4.36
CA SER A 129 20.03 -8.50 -4.80
C SER A 129 19.18 -7.62 -5.70
N GLY A 130 19.51 -6.33 -5.79
CA GLY A 130 18.88 -5.43 -6.76
C GLY A 130 19.07 -5.93 -8.19
N GLY A 131 17.99 -5.94 -8.97
CA GLY A 131 17.95 -6.49 -10.33
C GLY A 131 17.57 -7.97 -10.42
N ASP A 132 17.48 -8.70 -9.30
CA ASP A 132 17.05 -10.10 -9.31
C ASP A 132 15.59 -10.22 -9.75
N GLU A 133 15.32 -11.12 -10.69
CA GLU A 133 13.97 -11.53 -11.07
C GLU A 133 13.47 -12.57 -10.08
N VAL A 134 12.40 -12.25 -9.35
CA VAL A 134 11.85 -13.14 -8.31
C VAL A 134 10.41 -13.50 -8.65
N ALA A 135 10.11 -14.79 -8.61
CA ALA A 135 8.77 -15.33 -8.74
C ALA A 135 8.23 -15.75 -7.36
N LEU A 136 7.00 -15.33 -7.06
CA LEU A 136 6.20 -15.91 -5.99
C LEU A 136 5.45 -17.12 -6.55
N ARG A 137 5.49 -18.24 -5.83
CA ARG A 137 4.72 -19.45 -6.15
C ARG A 137 3.92 -19.89 -4.93
N ILE A 138 2.63 -20.13 -5.12
CA ILE A 138 1.71 -20.64 -4.11
C ILE A 138 1.11 -21.95 -4.61
N ASP A 139 1.51 -23.05 -3.97
CA ASP A 139 0.95 -24.37 -4.20
C ASP A 139 -0.24 -24.60 -3.26
N ARG A 140 -1.38 -25.00 -3.81
CA ARG A 140 -2.60 -25.25 -3.05
C ARG A 140 -2.95 -26.74 -2.96
N GLY A 141 -2.06 -27.61 -3.43
CA GLY A 141 -2.32 -29.05 -3.47
C GLY A 141 -3.31 -29.45 -4.57
N ASP A 142 -3.81 -30.68 -4.47
CA ASP A 142 -4.85 -31.26 -5.33
C ASP A 142 -4.59 -31.19 -6.85
N ASN A 143 -3.31 -31.14 -7.26
CA ASN A 143 -2.88 -30.94 -8.64
C ASN A 143 -3.45 -29.67 -9.30
N LEU A 144 -3.85 -28.67 -8.49
CA LEU A 144 -4.22 -27.37 -9.00
C LEU A 144 -2.98 -26.68 -9.58
N PRO A 145 -3.12 -25.91 -10.68
CA PRO A 145 -2.06 -25.02 -11.12
C PRO A 145 -1.63 -24.09 -9.98
N PRO A 146 -0.33 -23.92 -9.74
CA PRO A 146 0.15 -23.02 -8.70
C PRO A 146 -0.21 -21.57 -9.07
N VAL A 147 -0.52 -20.77 -8.06
CA VAL A 147 -0.68 -19.32 -8.25
C VAL A 147 0.70 -18.70 -8.30
N THR A 148 0.96 -17.91 -9.34
CA THR A 148 2.30 -17.35 -9.58
C THR A 148 2.26 -15.85 -9.79
N ALA A 149 3.33 -15.16 -9.42
CA ALA A 149 3.51 -13.74 -9.65
C ALA A 149 4.99 -13.43 -9.82
N GLN A 150 5.35 -12.37 -10.54
CA GLN A 150 6.75 -11.99 -10.75
C GLN A 150 6.96 -10.51 -10.44
N THR A 151 8.17 -10.19 -10.00
CA THR A 151 8.68 -8.81 -9.82
C THR A 151 10.19 -8.82 -10.01
N ILE A 152 10.76 -7.66 -10.30
CA ILE A 152 12.21 -7.44 -10.18
C ILE A 152 12.48 -6.77 -8.82
N VAL A 153 13.48 -7.25 -8.10
CA VAL A 153 13.94 -6.64 -6.85
C VAL A 153 14.57 -5.27 -7.16
N LEU A 154 14.09 -4.21 -6.51
CA LEU A 154 14.52 -2.86 -6.82
C LEU A 154 16.01 -2.64 -6.48
N ASN A 155 16.74 -2.04 -7.41
CA ASN A 155 18.04 -1.44 -7.15
C ASN A 155 17.95 -0.25 -6.18
N GLU A 156 19.11 0.14 -5.65
CA GLU A 156 19.23 1.27 -4.75
C GLU A 156 18.68 2.56 -5.38
N ILE A 157 17.89 3.28 -4.58
CA ILE A 157 17.49 4.66 -4.87
C ILE A 157 18.44 5.56 -4.10
N ASP A 158 19.15 6.42 -4.82
CA ASP A 158 20.24 7.21 -4.26
C ASP A 158 19.90 8.70 -4.20
N SER A 159 20.52 9.38 -3.26
CA SER A 159 20.54 10.83 -3.19
C SER A 159 21.45 11.41 -4.28
N VAL A 160 21.07 12.56 -4.83
CA VAL A 160 21.94 13.31 -5.75
C VAL A 160 22.68 14.43 -5.00
N SER A 161 23.82 14.88 -5.52
CA SER A 161 24.62 15.97 -4.92
C SER A 161 23.87 17.30 -4.73
N SER A 162 22.78 17.50 -5.48
CA SER A 162 21.90 18.67 -5.43
C SER A 162 20.76 18.55 -4.41
N SER A 163 20.73 17.46 -3.65
CA SER A 163 19.78 17.23 -2.57
C SER A 163 20.11 18.18 -1.40
N PRO A 164 19.12 18.71 -0.65
CA PRO A 164 19.35 19.81 0.29
C PRO A 164 20.40 19.47 1.34
N SER A 165 21.16 20.47 1.80
CA SER A 165 22.06 20.31 2.95
C SER A 165 21.25 19.94 4.19
N ASN A 166 21.89 19.31 5.18
CA ASN A 166 21.24 18.98 6.46
C ASN A 166 20.87 20.23 7.30
N GLN A 167 21.11 21.44 6.79
CA GLN A 167 20.70 22.70 7.41
C GLN A 167 19.92 23.55 6.41
N ILE A 168 18.65 23.75 6.68
CA ILE A 168 17.72 24.53 5.88
C ILE A 168 17.59 25.90 6.53
N SER A 169 18.40 26.87 6.10
CA SER A 169 18.39 28.24 6.64
C SER A 169 17.39 29.16 5.91
N GLN A 170 17.25 28.97 4.60
CA GLN A 170 16.42 29.79 3.71
C GLN A 170 15.27 28.96 3.15
N TRP A 171 14.12 29.01 3.83
CA TRP A 171 12.89 28.36 3.37
C TRP A 171 11.68 29.18 3.77
N ARG A 172 11.66 30.43 3.30
CA ARG A 172 10.52 31.36 3.44
C ARG A 172 9.32 30.87 2.64
N TYR A 173 8.14 31.43 2.86
CA TYR A 173 6.90 30.99 2.20
C TYR A 173 6.98 30.82 0.68
N PRO A 174 7.46 31.80 -0.12
CA PRO A 174 7.53 31.62 -1.57
C PRO A 174 8.71 30.75 -2.02
N GLN A 175 9.64 30.43 -1.11
CA GLN A 175 10.87 29.74 -1.46
C GLN A 175 10.58 28.30 -1.85
N LEU A 176 10.95 27.94 -3.07
CA LEU A 176 10.97 26.55 -3.52
C LEU A 176 12.24 25.86 -3.03
N ARG A 177 12.07 24.60 -2.63
CA ARG A 177 13.16 23.71 -2.27
C ARG A 177 13.04 22.43 -3.09
N ALA A 178 14.06 22.20 -3.90
CA ALA A 178 14.17 20.97 -4.67
C ALA A 178 14.47 19.79 -3.74
N VAL A 179 13.68 18.73 -3.84
CA VAL A 179 14.04 17.39 -3.37
C VAL A 179 14.25 16.53 -4.60
N ALA A 180 15.46 16.00 -4.73
CA ALA A 180 15.86 15.22 -5.89
C ALA A 180 16.57 13.92 -5.47
N TRP A 181 16.39 12.90 -6.29
CA TRP A 181 16.96 11.56 -6.15
C TRP A 181 17.28 10.96 -7.52
N ARG A 182 18.15 9.96 -7.54
CA ARG A 182 18.37 9.08 -8.68
C ARG A 182 17.45 7.87 -8.52
N PRO A 183 16.49 7.65 -9.43
CA PRO A 183 15.66 6.46 -9.34
C PRO A 183 16.51 5.20 -9.56
N GLY A 184 16.22 4.12 -8.84
CA GLY A 184 16.73 2.79 -9.21
C GLY A 184 16.15 2.39 -10.57
N LEU A 185 16.84 1.51 -11.31
CA LEU A 185 16.49 1.16 -12.70
C LEU A 185 15.04 0.66 -12.82
N GLU A 186 14.59 -0.17 -11.87
CA GLU A 186 13.27 -0.82 -11.86
C GLU A 186 12.18 0.01 -11.16
N ALA A 187 12.54 1.09 -10.48
CA ALA A 187 11.60 1.89 -9.71
C ALA A 187 10.78 2.82 -10.62
N GLN A 188 9.46 2.72 -10.57
CA GLN A 188 8.52 3.38 -11.49
C GLN A 188 7.60 4.40 -10.83
N ILE A 189 7.31 4.23 -9.53
CA ILE A 189 6.43 5.11 -8.77
C ILE A 189 7.07 5.44 -7.42
N PHE A 190 6.94 6.70 -6.98
CA PHE A 190 7.60 7.20 -5.78
C PHE A 190 6.67 7.98 -4.86
N ASP A 191 6.80 7.73 -3.56
CA ASP A 191 6.25 8.57 -2.50
C ASP A 191 7.38 9.33 -1.81
N VAL A 192 7.14 10.63 -1.56
CA VAL A 192 8.07 11.51 -0.86
C VAL A 192 7.40 12.04 0.41
N ARG A 193 8.03 11.77 1.56
CA ARG A 193 7.53 12.23 2.86
C ARG A 193 8.65 12.76 3.75
N PHE A 194 8.27 13.68 4.62
CA PHE A 194 9.09 14.08 5.76
C PHE A 194 8.50 13.52 7.06
N VAL A 195 9.36 12.99 7.92
CA VAL A 195 9.03 12.69 9.30
C VAL A 195 9.61 13.80 10.16
N ILE A 196 8.74 14.61 10.75
CA ILE A 196 9.11 15.80 11.52
C ILE A 196 9.17 15.41 12.98
N ASN A 197 10.36 15.54 13.57
CA ASN A 197 10.64 15.20 14.95
C ASN A 197 10.70 16.47 15.80
N TYR A 198 9.87 16.51 16.84
CA TYR A 198 9.84 17.61 17.80
C TYR A 198 9.65 17.08 19.22
N ARG A 199 9.87 17.94 20.19
CA ARG A 199 9.60 17.68 21.59
C ARG A 199 8.57 18.67 22.11
N GLU A 200 7.67 18.18 22.93
CA GLU A 200 6.56 18.95 23.49
C GLU A 200 6.53 18.78 25.00
N SER A 201 6.40 19.89 25.73
CA SER A 201 6.07 19.89 27.15
C SER A 201 4.58 20.15 27.38
N THR A 202 4.07 19.81 28.55
CA THR A 202 2.69 20.16 28.93
C THR A 202 2.66 21.48 29.70
N PRO A 203 1.52 22.19 29.75
CA PRO A 203 1.39 23.41 30.53
C PRO A 203 1.70 23.19 32.02
N GLU A 204 1.38 22.01 32.55
CA GLU A 204 1.58 21.64 33.96
C GLU A 204 3.06 21.36 34.28
N ASN A 205 3.83 20.87 33.30
CA ASN A 205 5.22 20.47 33.48
C ASN A 205 6.12 21.02 32.34
N PRO A 206 6.37 22.34 32.30
CA PRO A 206 7.04 23.00 31.17
C PRO A 206 8.51 22.62 31.00
N THR A 207 9.13 21.95 31.98
CA THR A 207 10.53 21.49 31.93
C THR A 207 10.68 20.05 31.44
N GLN A 208 9.58 19.29 31.38
CA GLN A 208 9.58 17.91 30.94
C GLN A 208 9.11 17.82 29.49
N PHE A 209 9.96 17.29 28.61
CA PHE A 209 9.69 17.19 27.19
C PHE A 209 9.49 15.75 26.75
N THR A 210 8.40 15.52 26.03
CA THR A 210 8.08 14.23 25.39
C THR A 210 8.37 14.33 23.90
N LYS A 211 9.02 13.30 23.33
CA LYS A 211 9.26 13.22 21.88
C LYS A 211 7.96 12.94 21.14
N LYS A 212 7.76 13.65 20.04
CA LYS A 212 6.60 13.58 19.17
C LYS A 212 7.05 13.61 17.72
N THR A 213 6.22 13.04 16.85
CA THR A 213 6.51 12.93 15.42
C THR A 213 5.27 13.26 14.60
N LEU A 214 5.45 13.93 13.47
CA LEU A 214 4.43 14.14 12.44
C LEU A 214 4.93 13.59 11.11
N GLU A 215 4.09 12.83 10.41
CA GLU A 215 4.38 12.40 9.03
C GLU A 215 3.73 13.38 8.04
N TRP A 216 4.55 14.09 7.28
CA TRP A 216 4.11 14.96 6.21
C TRP A 216 4.36 14.29 4.86
N VAL A 217 3.29 13.83 4.22
CA VAL A 217 3.38 13.32 2.85
C VAL A 217 3.37 14.49 1.88
N VAL A 218 4.51 14.73 1.23
CA VAL A 218 4.74 15.89 0.36
C VAL A 218 4.23 15.63 -1.04
N ALA A 219 4.54 14.46 -1.56
CA ALA A 219 4.12 14.00 -2.87
C ALA A 219 3.83 12.51 -2.76
N LYS A 220 2.73 12.10 -3.37
CA LYS A 220 2.37 10.69 -3.55
C LYS A 220 2.38 10.36 -5.02
N GLU A 221 2.65 9.10 -5.34
CA GLU A 221 2.40 8.54 -6.66
C GLU A 221 3.16 9.32 -7.77
N VAL A 222 4.37 9.80 -7.46
CA VAL A 222 5.22 10.46 -8.45
C VAL A 222 5.70 9.42 -9.44
N GLU A 223 5.11 9.41 -10.62
CA GLU A 223 5.47 8.47 -11.68
C GLU A 223 6.79 8.85 -12.36
N ARG A 224 7.61 7.85 -12.70
CA ARG A 224 8.74 7.99 -13.61
C ARG A 224 8.24 7.92 -15.05
N THR A 225 8.04 9.08 -15.66
CA THR A 225 7.54 9.15 -17.05
C THR A 225 8.61 8.87 -18.10
N ASP A 226 9.89 9.02 -17.74
CA ASP A 226 11.03 8.78 -18.60
C ASP A 226 11.90 7.69 -17.98
N ALA A 227 11.93 6.52 -18.63
CA ALA A 227 12.68 5.36 -18.19
C ALA A 227 14.20 5.62 -18.18
N ASP A 228 14.70 6.58 -18.96
CA ASP A 228 16.12 6.94 -19.00
C ASP A 228 16.46 8.09 -18.04
N ALA A 229 15.47 8.62 -17.30
CA ALA A 229 15.70 9.71 -16.37
C ALA A 229 16.64 9.28 -15.23
N GLU A 230 17.89 9.76 -15.28
CA GLU A 230 18.88 9.57 -14.21
C GLU A 230 18.58 10.38 -12.95
N ARG A 231 17.58 11.25 -12.98
CA ARG A 231 17.23 12.13 -11.87
C ARG A 231 15.75 12.49 -11.91
N LEU A 232 15.08 12.27 -10.78
CA LEU A 232 13.75 12.80 -10.50
C LEU A 232 13.84 13.93 -9.48
N LYS A 233 12.86 14.83 -9.50
CA LYS A 233 12.80 15.99 -8.63
C LYS A 233 11.35 16.41 -8.38
N ILE A 234 11.07 16.81 -7.15
CA ILE A 234 9.92 17.64 -6.80
C ILE A 234 10.37 18.98 -6.23
N ASP A 235 9.60 20.03 -6.46
CA ASP A 235 9.80 21.34 -5.84
C ASP A 235 8.78 21.56 -4.72
N ILE A 236 9.28 21.82 -3.52
CA ILE A 236 8.46 22.00 -2.33
C ILE A 236 8.48 23.47 -1.92
N GLN A 237 7.31 24.08 -1.93
CA GLN A 237 7.15 25.45 -1.45
C GLN A 237 7.22 25.51 0.08
N GLY A 238 7.98 26.46 0.62
CA GLY A 238 8.12 26.64 2.07
C GLY A 238 6.79 26.85 2.77
N GLN A 239 5.86 27.57 2.14
CA GLN A 239 4.50 27.74 2.65
C GLN A 239 3.81 26.40 2.97
N SER A 240 3.95 25.38 2.13
CA SER A 240 3.32 24.08 2.33
C SER A 240 3.79 23.40 3.61
N PHE A 241 5.07 23.55 3.97
CA PHE A 241 5.62 23.01 5.22
C PHE A 241 4.97 23.67 6.45
N TYR A 242 4.93 25.00 6.50
CA TYR A 242 4.35 25.70 7.66
C TYR A 242 2.82 25.52 7.73
N ALA A 243 2.14 25.51 6.59
CA ALA A 243 0.71 25.26 6.53
C ALA A 243 0.36 23.84 7.00
N PHE A 244 1.16 22.83 6.63
CA PHE A 244 1.02 21.48 7.17
C PHE A 244 1.11 21.47 8.70
N LEU A 245 2.14 22.09 9.28
CA LEU A 245 2.29 22.17 10.74
C LEU A 245 1.11 22.88 11.41
N GLY A 246 0.64 23.98 10.83
CA GLY A 246 -0.53 24.74 11.30
C GLY A 246 -1.84 23.95 11.25
N GLY A 247 -1.98 23.01 10.31
CA GLY A 247 -3.15 22.13 10.22
C GLY A 247 -3.02 20.84 11.03
N ALA A 248 -1.81 20.35 11.25
CA ALA A 248 -1.54 19.09 11.95
C ALA A 248 -1.51 19.21 13.48
N LEU A 249 -1.28 20.42 14.00
CA LEU A 249 -1.19 20.67 15.44
C LEU A 249 -2.24 21.69 15.88
N PRO A 250 -2.94 21.45 17.01
CA PRO A 250 -3.82 22.46 17.57
C PRO A 250 -3.01 23.66 18.07
N PRO A 251 -3.61 24.87 18.09
CA PRO A 251 -3.05 26.03 18.77
C PRO A 251 -2.67 25.67 20.21
N SER A 252 -1.48 26.10 20.63
CA SER A 252 -0.97 25.82 21.96
C SER A 252 -1.87 26.46 23.03
N GLN A 253 -2.14 25.70 24.09
CA GLN A 253 -2.78 26.14 25.33
C GLN A 253 -1.76 26.39 26.45
N GLY A 254 -0.46 26.38 26.14
CA GLY A 254 0.65 26.54 27.09
C GLY A 254 1.82 25.59 26.87
N GLU A 255 1.65 24.56 26.03
CA GLU A 255 2.70 23.63 25.62
C GLU A 255 3.86 24.36 24.95
N ILE A 256 5.09 23.99 25.27
CA ILE A 256 6.28 24.48 24.55
C ILE A 256 6.70 23.40 23.57
N ARG A 257 6.88 23.79 22.30
CA ARG A 257 7.35 22.90 21.24
C ARG A 257 8.77 23.24 20.83
N ILE A 258 9.64 22.26 20.75
CA ILE A 258 11.01 22.40 20.27
C ILE A 258 11.16 21.53 19.03
N PHE A 259 11.38 22.15 17.88
CA PHE A 259 11.71 21.44 16.65
C PHE A 259 13.12 20.86 16.77
N ASP A 260 13.27 19.54 16.60
CA ASP A 260 14.58 18.89 16.68
C ASP A 260 15.19 18.70 15.29
N ASN A 261 14.47 18.03 14.39
CA ASN A 261 14.89 17.78 13.02
C ASN A 261 13.71 17.24 12.17
N MET A 262 13.94 17.06 10.89
CA MET A 262 13.09 16.27 10.01
C MET A 262 13.92 15.26 9.22
N ASP A 263 13.31 14.13 8.90
CA ASP A 263 13.91 13.05 8.13
C ASP A 263 13.16 12.93 6.80
N LEU A 264 13.88 12.88 5.69
CA LEU A 264 13.33 12.67 4.35
C LEU A 264 13.31 11.18 4.03
N TYR A 265 12.16 10.70 3.58
CA TYR A 265 11.99 9.37 3.03
C TYR A 265 11.48 9.48 1.60
N ILE A 266 12.17 8.81 0.68
CA ILE A 266 11.73 8.63 -0.70
C ILE A 266 11.57 7.12 -0.90
N THR A 267 10.35 6.66 -1.12
CA THR A 267 10.04 5.24 -1.27
C THR A 267 9.66 5.00 -2.72
N GLY A 268 10.44 4.18 -3.42
CA GLY A 268 10.12 3.73 -4.77
C GLY A 268 9.50 2.33 -4.76
N SER A 269 8.71 2.02 -5.77
CA SER A 269 8.17 0.68 -6.01
C SER A 269 8.18 0.33 -7.49
N GLY A 270 8.06 -0.97 -7.78
CA GLY A 270 8.09 -1.54 -9.13
C GLY A 270 6.88 -1.16 -9.99
N GLN A 271 6.91 -1.63 -11.24
CA GLN A 271 5.86 -1.41 -12.23
C GLN A 271 4.50 -1.93 -11.76
N GLU A 272 4.47 -3.01 -10.99
CA GLU A 272 3.24 -3.67 -10.59
C GLU A 272 2.41 -2.79 -9.64
N LEU A 273 3.07 -2.02 -8.76
CA LEU A 273 2.37 -1.05 -7.93
C LEU A 273 1.84 0.13 -8.76
N LEU A 274 2.62 0.59 -9.75
CA LEU A 274 2.19 1.66 -10.64
C LEU A 274 0.91 1.28 -11.40
N ASP A 275 0.90 0.08 -11.98
CA ASP A 275 -0.28 -0.42 -12.71
C ASP A 275 -1.48 -0.63 -11.78
N PHE A 276 -1.25 -1.13 -10.56
CA PHE A 276 -2.28 -1.24 -9.53
C PHE A 276 -2.93 0.11 -9.20
N VAL A 277 -2.12 1.14 -8.96
CA VAL A 277 -2.60 2.50 -8.65
C VAL A 277 -3.35 3.10 -9.84
N ARG A 278 -2.83 2.97 -11.06
CA ARG A 278 -3.48 3.51 -12.27
C ARG A 278 -4.87 2.92 -12.50
N VAL A 279 -5.02 1.61 -12.34
CA VAL A 279 -6.33 0.95 -12.46
C VAL A 279 -7.27 1.42 -11.36
N ALA A 280 -6.80 1.49 -10.11
CA ALA A 280 -7.61 1.98 -8.99
C ALA A 280 -8.10 3.42 -9.20
N GLN A 281 -7.24 4.31 -9.70
CA GLN A 281 -7.61 5.69 -10.01
C GLN A 281 -8.60 5.79 -11.17
N ALA A 282 -8.43 5.01 -12.24
CA ALA A 282 -9.38 4.98 -13.36
C ALA A 282 -10.80 4.61 -12.91
N ASN A 283 -10.91 3.78 -11.88
CA ASN A 283 -12.19 3.35 -11.32
C ASN A 283 -12.93 4.43 -10.52
N THR A 284 -12.21 5.44 -9.99
CA THR A 284 -12.84 6.53 -9.21
C THR A 284 -13.79 7.42 -10.03
N GLY A 285 -13.74 7.34 -11.37
CA GLY A 285 -14.60 8.08 -12.29
C GLY A 285 -15.80 7.30 -12.85
N ILE A 286 -16.00 6.02 -12.50
CA ILE A 286 -17.02 5.15 -13.13
C ILE A 286 -18.24 4.99 -12.22
N THR A 287 -19.43 5.37 -12.70
CA THR A 287 -20.72 5.08 -12.06
C THR A 287 -21.23 3.69 -12.47
N SER A 288 -20.94 2.69 -11.63
CA SER A 288 -21.75 1.49 -11.27
C SER A 288 -22.41 0.58 -12.35
N ALA A 289 -22.15 0.71 -13.65
CA ALA A 289 -22.80 -0.14 -14.67
C ALA A 289 -21.90 -1.21 -15.32
N GLN A 290 -20.61 -1.27 -14.97
CA GLN A 290 -19.64 -2.21 -15.54
C GLN A 290 -18.82 -2.89 -14.44
N SER A 291 -18.29 -4.09 -14.73
CA SER A 291 -17.33 -4.76 -13.86
C SER A 291 -16.13 -3.84 -13.66
N ILE A 292 -15.84 -3.50 -12.40
CA ILE A 292 -14.73 -2.63 -12.02
C ILE A 292 -13.43 -3.39 -12.32
N PRO A 293 -12.60 -2.94 -13.28
CA PRO A 293 -11.31 -3.57 -13.54
C PRO A 293 -10.47 -3.60 -12.26
N THR A 294 -9.94 -4.77 -11.90
CA THR A 294 -9.05 -4.93 -10.74
C THR A 294 -7.70 -5.39 -11.28
N TYR A 295 -6.65 -4.63 -10.99
CA TYR A 295 -5.29 -5.04 -11.34
C TYR A 295 -4.82 -6.17 -10.42
N THR A 296 -4.18 -7.15 -11.03
CA THR A 296 -3.34 -8.11 -10.32
C THR A 296 -2.23 -8.59 -11.25
N ASN A 297 -1.03 -8.79 -10.70
CA ASN A 297 0.07 -9.48 -11.40
C ASN A 297 0.16 -10.97 -10.99
N LEU A 298 -0.88 -11.49 -10.31
CA LEU A 298 -0.98 -12.89 -9.97
C LEU A 298 -1.74 -13.65 -11.05
N ASP A 299 -1.14 -14.73 -11.57
CA ASP A 299 -1.84 -15.72 -12.36
C ASP A 299 -2.56 -16.72 -11.44
N GLY A 300 -3.89 -16.76 -11.52
CA GLY A 300 -4.74 -17.60 -10.66
C GLY A 300 -5.09 -17.01 -9.29
N GLY A 301 -4.81 -15.73 -9.04
CA GLY A 301 -5.11 -15.04 -7.78
C GLY A 301 -5.43 -13.55 -7.96
N LEU A 302 -5.53 -12.82 -6.86
CA LEU A 302 -5.75 -11.37 -6.80
C LEU A 302 -4.71 -10.71 -5.91
N GLY A 303 -4.49 -9.40 -6.10
CA GLY A 303 -3.59 -8.59 -5.29
C GLY A 303 -2.29 -8.22 -6.02
N VAL A 304 -1.24 -7.88 -5.27
CA VAL A 304 -0.01 -7.31 -5.81
C VAL A 304 1.22 -7.93 -5.16
N PHE A 305 2.11 -8.45 -6.00
CA PHE A 305 3.47 -8.82 -5.63
C PHE A 305 4.44 -7.88 -6.33
N THR A 306 5.24 -7.14 -5.57
CA THR A 306 6.19 -6.17 -6.13
C THR A 306 7.42 -6.05 -5.24
N SER A 307 8.34 -5.16 -5.59
CA SER A 307 9.47 -4.77 -4.75
C SER A 307 9.43 -3.28 -4.43
N ARG A 308 10.07 -2.91 -3.32
CA ARG A 308 10.22 -1.53 -2.85
C ARG A 308 11.65 -1.27 -2.38
N TYR A 309 12.06 -0.01 -2.48
CA TYR A 309 13.29 0.49 -1.89
C TYR A 309 13.02 1.85 -1.26
N GLN A 310 13.68 2.16 -0.14
CA GLN A 310 13.52 3.43 0.55
C GLN A 310 14.86 4.13 0.77
N LEU A 311 15.02 5.27 0.10
CA LEU A 311 16.08 6.22 0.41
C LEU A 311 15.71 6.99 1.69
N LYS A 312 16.63 7.00 2.66
CA LYS A 312 16.48 7.70 3.94
C LYS A 312 17.57 8.75 4.09
N ARG A 313 17.18 10.00 4.32
CA ARG A 313 18.11 11.07 4.72
C ARG A 313 17.64 11.67 6.03
N ILE A 314 18.48 11.58 7.05
CA ILE A 314 18.08 11.90 8.42
C ILE A 314 18.71 13.20 8.92
N GLY A 315 18.03 13.87 9.85
CA GLY A 315 18.60 14.95 10.64
C GLY A 315 18.66 16.31 9.95
N PHE A 316 17.74 16.62 9.04
CA PHE A 316 17.62 17.97 8.51
C PHE A 316 17.17 18.92 9.61
N ARG A 317 17.95 19.96 9.87
CA ARG A 317 17.64 21.02 10.82
C ARG A 317 17.18 22.26 10.07
N ILE A 318 16.24 23.00 10.65
CA ILE A 318 15.87 24.33 10.16
C ILE A 318 16.58 25.40 10.99
N THR A 319 17.11 26.42 10.34
CA THR A 319 17.86 27.51 10.98
C THR A 319 17.47 28.86 10.36
N GLY A 320 18.03 29.96 10.88
CA GLY A 320 17.88 31.29 10.29
C GLY A 320 16.42 31.68 10.01
N GLU A 321 16.14 32.06 8.77
CA GLU A 321 14.84 32.53 8.31
C GLU A 321 13.76 31.43 8.32
N ALA A 322 14.16 30.17 8.10
CA ALA A 322 13.23 29.05 8.20
C ALA A 322 12.77 28.82 9.64
N ARG A 323 13.69 28.94 10.61
CA ARG A 323 13.33 28.88 12.04
C ARG A 323 12.48 30.09 12.45
N ASP A 324 12.81 31.29 11.99
CA ASP A 324 11.99 32.48 12.24
C ASP A 324 10.56 32.29 11.72
N SER A 325 10.40 31.78 10.50
CA SER A 325 9.09 31.46 9.93
C SER A 325 8.36 30.36 10.73
N LEU A 326 9.07 29.39 11.31
CA LEU A 326 8.45 28.39 12.20
C LEU A 326 7.93 29.03 13.49
N VAL A 327 8.70 29.91 14.12
CA VAL A 327 8.37 30.50 15.42
C VAL A 327 7.33 31.61 15.30
N ASN A 328 7.50 32.52 14.34
CA ASN A 328 6.73 33.76 14.22
C ASN A 328 5.75 33.77 13.04
N GLY A 329 5.70 32.69 12.27
CA GLY A 329 4.95 32.62 11.02
C GLY A 329 3.44 32.68 11.15
N ILE A 330 2.75 33.08 10.07
CA ILE A 330 1.29 33.22 10.03
C ILE A 330 0.57 31.89 10.28
N PHE A 331 1.19 30.76 9.91
CA PHE A 331 0.63 29.42 10.09
C PHE A 331 0.98 28.79 11.44
N THR A 332 2.12 29.17 12.03
CA THR A 332 2.72 28.40 13.14
C THR A 332 2.95 29.20 14.41
N ARG A 333 2.76 30.54 14.41
CA ARG A 333 2.93 31.39 15.60
C ARG A 333 2.06 30.98 16.79
N SER A 334 0.87 30.43 16.53
CA SER A 334 -0.03 29.94 17.57
C SER A 334 0.39 28.58 18.15
N LEU A 335 1.36 27.90 17.54
CA LEU A 335 1.81 26.57 17.94
C LEU A 335 2.89 26.61 19.02
N ASN A 336 3.44 27.78 19.35
CA ASN A 336 4.47 28.00 20.38
C ASN A 336 5.75 27.13 20.18
N PHE A 337 6.22 27.05 18.93
CA PHE A 337 7.57 26.54 18.63
C PHE A 337 8.63 27.54 19.10
N ARG A 338 9.75 27.04 19.66
CA ARG A 338 10.87 27.86 20.16
C ARG A 338 12.22 27.43 19.60
#